data_AF-A0A4R9PV32-F1
#
_entry.id   AF-A0A4R9PV32-F1
#
_cell.length_a   1.000
_cell.length_b   1.000
_cell.length_c   1.000
_cell.angle_alpha   90.00
_cell.angle_beta   90.00
_cell.angle_gamma   90.00
#
_symmetry.space_group_name_H-M   'P 1'
#
loop_
_entity.id
_entity.type
_entity.pdbx_description
1 polymer ?
#
loop_
_entity_poly.entity_id
_entity_poly.type
_entity_poly.pdbx_seq_one_letter_code
_entity_poly.pdbx_strand_id
1 'polypeptide(L)' 'MDASELQAIGDTLMRLVTPDMTPKELVKAVRKVHPGTKKKDIARAAFHAIIANADQDLGKSRNLQAFALAERTQQAE' A
#
# COMPACT_ATOMS: atom_id res chain seq x y z
N MET A 1 7.26 0.10 14.10
CA MET A 1 7.44 0.43 12.68
C MET A 1 7.58 1.92 12.63
N ASP A 2 8.77 2.37 12.25
CA ASP A 2 9.15 3.78 12.31
C ASP A 2 8.83 4.48 10.98
N ALA A 3 8.79 5.81 10.99
CA ALA A 3 8.36 6.59 9.83
C ALA A 3 9.20 6.27 8.56
N SER A 4 10.49 6.01 8.73
CA SER A 4 11.39 5.64 7.63
C SER A 4 11.08 4.26 7.01
N GLU A 5 10.72 3.26 7.82
CA GLU A 5 10.26 1.98 7.30
C GLU A 5 8.94 2.15 6.56
N LEU A 6 8.05 2.97 7.11
CA LEU A 6 6.72 3.20 6.55
C LEU A 6 6.80 3.88 5.18
N GLN A 7 7.72 4.83 5.04
CA GLN A 7 8.07 5.45 3.76
C GLN A 7 8.66 4.43 2.78
N ALA A 8 9.63 3.62 3.19
CA ALA A 8 10.27 2.64 2.31
C ALA A 8 9.29 1.59 1.74
N ILE A 9 8.31 1.16 2.57
CA ILE A 9 7.23 0.28 2.11
C ILE A 9 6.27 1.03 1.18
N GLY A 10 5.94 2.28 1.49
CA GLY A 10 5.12 3.15 0.65
C GLY A 10 5.71 3.36 -0.76
N ASP A 11 7.00 3.68 -0.84
CA ASP A 11 7.73 3.85 -2.10
C ASP A 11 7.79 2.54 -2.90
N THR A 12 7.85 1.41 -2.20
CA THR A 12 7.81 0.09 -2.83
C THR A 12 6.42 -0.21 -3.38
N LEU A 13 5.36 0.13 -2.65
CA LEU A 13 3.98 0.02 -3.12
C LEU A 13 3.75 0.87 -4.38
N MET A 14 4.20 2.13 -4.39
CA MET A 14 4.06 3.04 -5.52
C MET A 14 4.78 2.55 -6.80
N ARG A 15 5.88 1.79 -6.65
CA ARG A 15 6.61 1.20 -7.78
C ARG A 15 5.99 -0.10 -8.30
N LEU A 16 5.37 -0.88 -7.40
CA LEU A 16 4.85 -2.21 -7.73
C LEU A 16 3.39 -2.19 -8.18
N VAL A 17 2.61 -1.22 -7.71
CA VAL A 17 1.17 -1.18 -7.99
C VAL A 17 0.91 -0.88 -9.47
N THR A 18 0.17 -1.78 -10.12
CA THR A 18 -0.34 -1.62 -11.49
C THR A 18 -1.87 -1.75 -11.50
N PRO A 19 -2.57 -1.22 -12.51
CA PRO A 19 -4.04 -1.27 -12.57
C PRO A 19 -4.62 -2.69 -12.52
N ASP A 20 -3.91 -3.67 -13.09
CA ASP A 20 -4.37 -5.05 -13.19
C ASP A 20 -4.00 -5.93 -11.99
N MET A 21 -3.33 -5.35 -10.97
CA MET A 21 -2.78 -6.11 -9.85
C MET A 21 -3.83 -6.30 -8.75
N THR A 22 -4.00 -7.55 -8.30
CA THR A 22 -4.89 -7.83 -7.17
C THR A 22 -4.25 -7.44 -5.83
N PRO A 23 -5.05 -7.14 -4.80
CA PRO A 23 -4.54 -6.85 -3.45
C PRO A 23 -3.58 -7.91 -2.90
N LYS A 24 -3.89 -9.18 -3.16
CA LYS A 24 -3.11 -10.34 -2.71
C LYS A 24 -1.76 -10.41 -3.41
N GLU A 25 -1.72 -10.13 -4.70
CA GLU A 25 -0.47 -10.09 -5.49
C GLU A 25 0.42 -8.94 -5.05
N LEU A 26 -0.16 -7.76 -4.78
CA LEU A 26 0.59 -6.61 -4.29
C LEU A 26 1.22 -6.90 -2.92
N VAL A 27 0.46 -7.46 -1.97
CA VAL A 27 1.00 -7.87 -0.66
C VAL A 27 2.11 -8.91 -0.81
N LYS A 28 1.96 -9.89 -1.73
CA LYS A 28 2.98 -10.89 -2.01
C LYS A 28 4.24 -10.25 -2.61
N ALA A 29 4.09 -9.29 -3.52
CA ALA A 29 5.19 -8.58 -4.15
C ALA A 29 5.95 -7.70 -3.14
N VAL A 30 5.24 -6.96 -2.28
CA VAL A 30 5.86 -6.16 -1.21
C VAL A 30 6.64 -7.04 -0.25
N ARG A 31 6.11 -8.20 0.15
CA ARG A 31 6.80 -9.14 1.04
C ARG A 31 8.06 -9.79 0.44
N LYS A 32 8.19 -9.82 -0.90
CA LYS A 32 9.44 -10.24 -1.54
C LYS A 32 10.55 -9.20 -1.35
N VAL A 33 10.20 -7.93 -1.28
CA VAL A 33 11.14 -6.81 -1.10
C VAL A 33 11.38 -6.52 0.37
N HIS A 34 10.34 -6.64 1.21
CA HIS A 34 10.37 -6.43 2.65
C HIS A 34 9.92 -7.70 3.38
N PRO A 35 10.83 -8.67 3.59
CA PRO A 35 10.51 -9.91 4.28
C PRO A 35 10.05 -9.63 5.71
N GLY A 36 8.99 -10.29 6.15
CA GLY A 36 8.49 -10.16 7.53
C GLY A 36 7.47 -9.03 7.75
N THR A 37 7.20 -8.18 6.76
CA THR A 37 6.16 -7.14 6.90
C THR A 37 4.77 -7.76 7.05
N LYS A 38 4.04 -7.32 8.09
CA LYS A 38 2.67 -7.76 8.36
C LYS A 38 1.69 -7.03 7.43
N LYS A 39 0.56 -7.68 7.15
CA LYS A 39 -0.46 -7.13 6.23
C LYS A 39 -0.93 -5.73 6.66
N LYS A 40 -1.13 -5.53 7.97
CA LYS A 40 -1.51 -4.25 8.58
C LYS A 40 -0.50 -3.12 8.33
N ASP A 41 0.78 -3.45 8.29
CA ASP A 41 1.86 -2.48 8.11
C ASP A 41 1.94 -2.05 6.64
N ILE A 42 1.68 -2.99 5.72
CA ILE A 42 1.54 -2.71 4.28
C ILE A 42 0.34 -1.80 4.01
N ALA A 43 -0.82 -2.09 4.61
CA ALA A 43 -2.00 -1.23 4.48
C ALA A 43 -1.75 0.18 5.03
N ARG A 44 -1.08 0.28 6.19
CA ARG A 44 -0.70 1.58 6.79
C ARG A 44 0.26 2.36 5.90
N ALA A 45 1.25 1.69 5.31
CA ALA A 45 2.19 2.30 4.36
C ALA A 45 1.49 2.73 3.06
N ALA A 46 0.49 1.98 2.59
CA ALA A 46 -0.31 2.37 1.42
C ALA A 46 -1.07 3.67 1.68
N PHE A 47 -1.76 3.79 2.83
CA PHE A 47 -2.43 5.04 3.22
C PHE A 47 -1.47 6.22 3.32
N HIS A 48 -0.32 6.01 3.94
CA HIS A 48 0.70 7.04 4.05
C HIS A 48 1.22 7.48 2.69
N ALA A 49 1.48 6.53 1.78
CA ALA A 49 1.91 6.83 0.42
C ALA A 49 0.86 7.65 -0.34
N ILE A 50 -0.43 7.33 -0.21
CA ILE A 50 -1.51 8.15 -0.80
C ILE A 50 -1.44 9.58 -0.28
N ILE A 51 -1.39 9.76 1.04
CA ILE A 51 -1.41 11.10 1.65
C ILE A 51 -0.17 11.89 1.22
N ALA A 52 1.01 11.26 1.22
CA ALA A 52 2.26 11.88 0.81
C ALA A 52 2.32 12.21 -0.69
N ASN A 53 1.60 11.47 -1.54
CA ASN A 53 1.57 11.65 -3.00
C ASN A 53 0.26 12.25 -3.52
N ALA A 54 -0.64 12.67 -2.64
CA ALA A 54 -1.98 13.15 -2.99
C ALA A 54 -1.92 14.37 -3.92
N ASP A 55 -0.88 15.19 -3.78
CA ASP A 55 -0.64 16.37 -4.60
C ASP A 55 0.18 16.08 -5.89
N GLN A 56 0.72 14.86 -6.05
CA GLN A 56 1.66 14.52 -7.12
C GLN A 56 1.06 13.66 -8.24
N ASP A 57 0.08 12.78 -7.94
CA ASP A 57 -0.55 11.92 -8.97
C ASP A 57 -1.95 11.45 -8.53
N LEU A 58 -2.99 12.14 -9.04
CA LEU A 58 -4.40 11.89 -8.71
C LEU A 58 -4.89 10.50 -9.13
N GLY A 59 -4.29 9.89 -10.16
CA GLY A 59 -4.69 8.58 -10.68
C GLY A 59 -4.25 7.44 -9.76
N LYS A 60 -2.98 7.45 -9.35
CA LYS A 60 -2.42 6.43 -8.43
C LYS A 60 -3.00 6.56 -7.03
N SER A 61 -3.25 7.78 -6.56
CA SER A 61 -3.87 8.05 -5.26
C SER A 61 -5.28 7.46 -5.16
N ARG A 62 -6.08 7.53 -6.23
CA ARG A 62 -7.43 6.92 -6.29
C ARG A 62 -7.39 5.39 -6.22
N ASN A 63 -6.48 4.75 -6.95
CA ASN A 63 -6.37 3.28 -6.96
C ASN A 63 -5.93 2.74 -5.59
N LEU A 64 -4.98 3.42 -4.95
CA LEU A 64 -4.54 3.07 -3.60
C LEU A 64 -5.64 3.34 -2.55
N GLN A 65 -6.44 4.40 -2.70
CA GLN A 65 -7.57 4.66 -1.81
C GLN A 65 -8.62 3.55 -1.88
N ALA A 66 -8.92 3.06 -3.09
CA ALA A 66 -9.84 1.93 -3.29
C ALA A 66 -9.30 0.64 -2.64
N PHE A 67 -8.01 0.34 -2.82
CA PHE A 67 -7.36 -0.79 -2.16
C PHE A 67 -7.45 -0.70 -0.64
N ALA A 68 -7.19 0.48 -0.08
CA ALA A 68 -7.10 0.67 1.35
C ALA A 68 -8.49 0.62 2.04
N LEU A 69 -9.55 1.03 1.34
CA LEU A 69 -10.93 0.83 1.79
C LEU A 69 -11.33 -0.65 1.80
N ALA A 70 -11.02 -1.40 0.75
CA ALA A 70 -11.35 -2.83 0.64
C ALA A 70 -10.68 -3.66 1.75
N GLU A 71 -9.45 -3.33 2.10
CA GLU A 71 -8.72 -3.98 3.19
C GLU A 71 -9.30 -3.65 4.58
N ARG A 72 -9.86 -2.45 4.77
CA ARG A 72 -10.50 -2.05 6.03
C ARG A 72 -11.86 -2.73 6.24
N THR A 73 -12.68 -2.87 5.20
CA THR A 73 -13.99 -3.51 5.31
C THR A 73 -13.90 -5.03 5.50
N GLN A 74 -12.86 -5.67 4.99
CA GLN A 74 -12.63 -7.12 5.20
C GLN A 74 -12.20 -7.50 6.62
N GLN A 75 -11.96 -6.55 7.53
CA GLN A 75 -11.67 -6.82 8.94
C GLN A 75 -12.91 -6.73 9.85
N ALA A 76 -14.10 -6.48 9.30
CA ALA A 76 -15.34 -6.32 10.05
C ALA A 76 -16.21 -7.59 10.14
N GLU A 77 -15.73 -8.74 9.64
CA GLU A 77 -16.34 -10.07 9.81
C GLU A 77 -15.46 -10.99 10.66
#